data_AF-A0AAV4AT05-F1
#
_entry.id   AF-A0AAV4AT05-F1
#
_cell.length_a   1.000
_cell.length_b   1.000
_cell.length_c   1.000
_cell.angle_alpha   90.00
_cell.angle_beta   90.00
_cell.angle_gamma   90.00
#
_symmetry.space_group_name_H-M   'P 1'
#
loop_
_entity.id
_entity.type
_entity.pdbx_description
1 polymer ?
#
loop_
_entity_poly.entity_id
_entity_poly.type
_entity_poly.pdbx_seq_one_letter_code
_entity_poly.pdbx_strand_id
1 'polypeptide(L)'
;MVEVVVDDRLPTRDGKLIFLHSNQKNEFWSALLEKAYAKLYGDYESLGAGHASDALVDFTGGVSEKIEICNMKFTEEVDMKSFFNTMEAASDNKALINCHIRAPASSVRPNHTGPAKLMDVQETAGSDAASSESTDKGQQVHQAFETPQQAEVERPSVVGSQGPNGLVIGQGYNVTMVKFVEVKKSLQSAVGAATLRLVRLYNPWPGKEYTGPWSDSSKEWKSISASEWGKMGVKFDKEGEF
;
A
#
# COMPACT_ATOMS: atom_id res chain seq x y z
N MET A 1 -20.71 -17.73 2.10
CA MET A 1 -19.27 -17.97 2.31
C MET A 1 -18.85 -19.08 1.36
N VAL A 2 -17.77 -18.89 0.62
CA VAL A 2 -17.22 -19.90 -0.30
C VAL A 2 -16.01 -20.53 0.38
N GLU A 3 -15.96 -21.85 0.43
CA GLU A 3 -14.79 -22.58 0.95
C GLU A 3 -13.80 -22.85 -0.18
N VAL A 4 -12.53 -22.50 0.03
CA VAL A 4 -11.46 -22.72 -0.94
C VAL A 4 -10.37 -23.60 -0.33
N VAL A 5 -10.27 -24.83 -0.81
CA VAL A 5 -9.27 -25.81 -0.35
C VAL A 5 -8.05 -25.77 -1.26
N VAL A 6 -6.85 -25.68 -0.69
CA VAL A 6 -5.56 -25.69 -1.41
C VAL A 6 -4.59 -26.68 -0.76
N ASP A 7 -3.68 -27.24 -1.55
CA ASP A 7 -2.50 -27.94 -1.03
C ASP A 7 -1.40 -26.94 -0.63
N ASP A 8 -0.32 -27.43 -0.03
CA ASP A 8 0.79 -26.63 0.49
C ASP A 8 1.98 -26.45 -0.48
N ARG A 9 1.89 -26.97 -1.72
CA ARG A 9 2.94 -26.72 -2.73
C ARG A 9 2.87 -25.26 -3.18
N LEU A 10 3.91 -24.50 -2.90
CA LEU A 10 4.01 -23.09 -3.24
C LEU A 10 5.03 -22.86 -4.37
N PRO A 11 4.83 -21.85 -5.25
CA PRO A 11 5.80 -21.51 -6.28
C PRO A 11 7.14 -21.04 -5.68
N THR A 12 8.23 -21.67 -6.10
CA THR A 12 9.59 -21.33 -5.63
C THR A 12 10.58 -21.22 -6.78
N ARG A 13 11.59 -20.36 -6.61
CA ARG A 13 12.79 -20.29 -7.45
C ARG A 13 14.01 -20.27 -6.54
N ASP A 14 14.97 -21.13 -6.80
CA ASP A 14 16.20 -21.28 -5.99
C ASP A 14 15.91 -21.49 -4.49
N GLY A 15 14.86 -22.25 -4.18
CA GLY A 15 14.43 -22.55 -2.81
C GLY A 15 13.77 -21.38 -2.07
N LYS A 16 13.44 -20.29 -2.76
CA LYS A 16 12.74 -19.12 -2.21
C LYS A 16 11.36 -18.97 -2.83
N LEU A 17 10.38 -18.57 -2.02
CA LEU A 17 9.05 -18.20 -2.51
C LEU A 17 9.16 -16.99 -3.45
N ILE A 18 8.44 -17.03 -4.57
CA ILE A 18 8.48 -15.96 -5.59
C ILE A 18 7.28 -15.01 -5.54
N PHE A 19 6.26 -15.36 -4.75
CA PHE A 19 5.09 -14.52 -4.46
C PHE A 19 5.05 -14.18 -2.96
N LEU A 20 3.89 -13.77 -2.44
CA LEU A 20 3.73 -13.29 -1.06
C LEU A 20 4.34 -14.27 -0.05
N HIS A 21 5.21 -13.77 0.81
CA HIS A 21 5.83 -14.52 1.89
C HIS A 21 6.15 -13.62 3.07
N SER A 22 6.17 -14.20 4.27
CA SER A 22 6.60 -13.49 5.48
C SER A 22 8.12 -13.29 5.48
N ASN A 23 8.57 -12.24 6.18
CA ASN A 23 9.99 -12.07 6.55
C ASN A 23 10.48 -13.22 7.46
N GLN A 24 9.56 -13.91 8.14
CA GLN A 24 9.88 -15.12 8.89
C GLN A 24 9.85 -16.34 7.97
N LYS A 25 11.00 -17.00 7.79
CA LYS A 25 11.16 -18.14 6.86
C LYS A 25 10.23 -19.34 7.11
N ASN A 26 9.68 -19.46 8.32
CA ASN A 26 8.82 -20.58 8.71
C ASN A 26 7.34 -20.18 8.84
N GLU A 27 6.96 -19.03 8.29
CA GLU A 27 5.59 -18.51 8.34
C GLU A 27 4.98 -18.47 6.93
N PHE A 28 3.98 -19.34 6.68
CA PHE A 28 3.43 -19.59 5.34
C PHE A 28 1.96 -19.18 5.18
N TRP A 29 1.30 -18.67 6.23
CA TRP A 29 -0.13 -18.38 6.18
C TRP A 29 -0.48 -17.37 5.08
N SER A 30 0.35 -16.35 4.88
CA SER A 30 0.14 -15.33 3.85
C SER A 30 0.31 -15.90 2.45
N ALA A 31 1.34 -16.74 2.25
CA ALA A 31 1.58 -17.45 0.99
C ALA A 31 0.43 -18.40 0.63
N LEU A 32 -0.09 -19.14 1.62
CA LEU A 32 -1.23 -20.04 1.44
C LEU A 32 -2.54 -19.28 1.20
N LEU A 33 -2.72 -18.14 1.87
CA LEU A 33 -3.87 -17.27 1.67
C LEU A 33 -3.88 -16.69 0.24
N GLU A 34 -2.75 -16.18 -0.24
CA GLU A 34 -2.61 -15.72 -1.62
C GLU A 34 -2.86 -16.85 -2.62
N LYS A 35 -2.36 -18.06 -2.35
CA LYS A 35 -2.65 -19.24 -3.19
C LYS A 35 -4.13 -19.56 -3.28
N ALA A 36 -4.83 -19.55 -2.14
CA ALA A 36 -6.28 -19.77 -2.10
C ALA A 36 -7.03 -18.67 -2.87
N TYR A 37 -6.57 -17.42 -2.73
CA TYR A 37 -7.15 -16.28 -3.43
C TYR A 37 -6.91 -16.36 -4.95
N ALA A 38 -5.69 -16.70 -5.38
CA ALA A 38 -5.37 -17.00 -6.77
C ALA A 38 -6.27 -18.10 -7.34
N LYS A 39 -6.50 -19.19 -6.58
CA LYS A 39 -7.41 -20.26 -6.98
C LYS A 39 -8.85 -19.79 -7.15
N LEU A 40 -9.33 -18.88 -6.30
CA LEU A 40 -10.68 -18.32 -6.39
C LEU A 40 -10.86 -17.52 -7.69
N TYR A 41 -9.80 -16.87 -8.17
CA TYR A 41 -9.82 -16.00 -9.34
C TYR A 41 -9.18 -16.58 -10.61
N GLY A 42 -8.71 -17.82 -10.56
CA GLY A 42 -8.20 -18.60 -11.68
C GLY A 42 -6.71 -18.91 -11.58
N ASP A 43 -5.88 -17.90 -11.39
CA ASP A 43 -4.42 -18.01 -11.31
C ASP A 43 -3.77 -16.84 -10.55
N TYR A 44 -2.45 -16.91 -10.39
CA TYR A 44 -1.65 -15.85 -9.74
C TYR A 44 -1.54 -14.57 -10.57
N GLU A 45 -1.61 -14.66 -11.91
CA GLU A 45 -1.47 -13.51 -12.81
C GLU A 45 -2.70 -12.60 -12.71
N SER A 46 -3.87 -13.21 -12.53
CA SER A 46 -5.16 -12.55 -12.36
C SER A 46 -5.25 -11.67 -11.12
N LEU A 47 -4.35 -11.84 -10.15
CA LEU A 47 -4.27 -10.98 -8.96
C LEU A 47 -3.60 -9.63 -9.24
N GLY A 48 -2.92 -9.44 -10.37
CA GLY A 48 -2.05 -8.29 -10.59
C GLY A 48 -2.72 -6.92 -10.75
N ALA A 49 -4.05 -6.82 -10.75
CA ALA A 49 -4.72 -5.65 -11.35
C ALA A 49 -5.94 -5.06 -10.65
N GLY A 50 -6.38 -5.54 -9.49
CA GLY A 50 -7.59 -4.97 -8.85
C GLY A 50 -7.36 -3.93 -7.77
N HIS A 51 -8.45 -3.55 -7.12
CA HIS A 51 -8.47 -2.54 -6.07
C HIS A 51 -8.51 -3.17 -4.67
N ALA A 52 -7.75 -2.60 -3.74
CA ALA A 52 -7.71 -3.08 -2.36
C ALA A 52 -9.11 -3.14 -1.72
N SER A 53 -10.01 -2.24 -2.13
CA SER A 53 -11.43 -2.24 -1.71
C SER A 53 -12.13 -3.57 -1.99
N ASP A 54 -11.87 -4.18 -3.14
CA ASP A 54 -12.56 -5.40 -3.57
C ASP A 54 -12.12 -6.58 -2.69
N ALA A 55 -10.81 -6.67 -2.44
CA ALA A 55 -10.26 -7.66 -1.50
C ALA A 55 -10.81 -7.47 -0.07
N LEU A 56 -10.97 -6.23 0.39
CA LEU A 56 -11.56 -5.97 1.71
C LEU A 56 -13.02 -6.42 1.79
N VAL A 57 -13.80 -6.25 0.72
CA VAL A 57 -15.18 -6.76 0.65
C VAL A 57 -15.19 -8.28 0.68
N ASP A 58 -14.32 -8.94 -0.09
CA ASP A 58 -14.23 -10.41 -0.11
C ASP A 58 -13.88 -11.00 1.25
N PHE A 59 -12.99 -10.35 2.00
CA PHE A 59 -12.58 -10.80 3.32
C PHE A 59 -13.59 -10.54 4.43
N THR A 60 -14.37 -9.48 4.32
CA THR A 60 -15.25 -9.04 5.41
C THR A 60 -16.72 -9.28 5.15
N GLY A 61 -17.12 -9.46 3.89
CA GLY A 61 -18.51 -9.37 3.44
C GLY A 61 -19.14 -7.98 3.63
N GLY A 62 -18.31 -6.96 3.90
CA GLY A 62 -18.75 -5.59 4.14
C GLY A 62 -19.02 -4.78 2.88
N VAL A 63 -19.19 -3.47 3.05
CA VAL A 63 -19.32 -2.50 1.95
C VAL A 63 -18.08 -1.62 1.94
N SER A 64 -17.46 -1.47 0.76
CA SER A 64 -16.34 -0.54 0.58
C SER A 64 -16.80 0.80 0.03
N GLU A 65 -16.21 1.87 0.53
CA GLU A 65 -16.31 3.23 -0.03
C GLU A 65 -14.93 3.67 -0.52
N LYS A 66 -14.88 4.32 -1.69
CA LYS A 66 -13.64 4.90 -2.24
C LYS A 66 -13.72 6.42 -2.18
N ILE A 67 -12.78 7.02 -1.46
CA ILE A 67 -12.66 8.48 -1.35
C ILE A 67 -11.44 8.96 -2.13
N GLU A 68 -11.67 9.77 -3.16
CA GLU A 68 -10.59 10.42 -3.90
C GLU A 68 -10.33 11.81 -3.32
N ILE A 69 -9.32 11.90 -2.44
CA ILE A 69 -8.98 13.13 -1.71
C ILE A 69 -8.72 14.31 -2.65
N CYS A 70 -8.14 14.07 -3.83
CA CYS A 70 -7.88 15.12 -4.83
C CYS A 70 -9.15 15.78 -5.39
N ASN A 71 -10.30 15.10 -5.31
CA ASN A 71 -11.58 15.63 -5.76
C ASN A 71 -12.33 16.35 -4.62
N MET A 72 -11.83 16.23 -3.38
CA MET A 72 -12.42 16.90 -2.23
C MET A 72 -11.97 18.36 -2.21
N LYS A 73 -12.94 19.25 -2.04
CA LYS A 73 -12.67 20.66 -1.77
C LYS A 73 -12.86 20.90 -0.29
N PHE A 74 -11.76 21.05 0.43
CA PHE A 74 -11.81 21.52 1.81
C PHE A 74 -11.87 23.06 1.80
N THR A 75 -13.03 23.59 1.45
CA THR A 75 -13.26 25.04 1.35
C THR A 75 -13.34 25.69 2.72
N GLU A 76 -13.95 25.00 3.68
CA GLU A 76 -14.17 25.51 5.02
C GLU A 76 -13.56 24.57 6.08
N GLU A 77 -13.21 25.12 7.25
CA GLU A 77 -12.70 24.31 8.36
C GLU A 77 -13.73 23.27 8.84
N VAL A 78 -15.03 23.55 8.67
CA VAL A 78 -16.11 22.62 8.99
C VAL A 78 -16.09 21.38 8.10
N ASP A 79 -15.75 21.51 6.81
CA ASP A 79 -15.68 20.38 5.87
C ASP A 79 -14.54 19.44 6.29
N MET A 80 -13.40 20.02 6.64
CA MET A 80 -12.23 19.30 7.14
C MET A 80 -12.53 18.57 8.46
N LYS A 81 -13.16 19.25 9.41
CA LYS A 81 -13.54 18.66 10.70
C LYS A 81 -14.53 17.51 10.51
N SER A 82 -15.54 17.67 9.66
CA SER A 82 -16.51 16.62 9.35
C SER A 82 -15.85 15.38 8.74
N PHE A 83 -14.94 15.59 7.78
CA PHE A 83 -14.20 14.50 7.14
C PHE A 83 -13.36 13.72 8.15
N PHE A 84 -12.53 14.41 8.95
CA PHE A 84 -11.68 13.75 9.94
C PHE A 84 -12.49 13.06 11.05
N ASN A 85 -13.60 13.65 11.50
CA ASN A 85 -14.49 13.01 12.47
C ASN A 85 -15.10 11.71 11.91
N THR A 86 -15.44 11.69 10.62
CA THR A 86 -15.96 10.49 9.96
C THR A 86 -14.88 9.40 9.88
N MET A 87 -13.67 9.77 9.48
CA MET A 87 -12.52 8.86 9.42
C MET A 87 -12.12 8.32 10.81
N GLU A 88 -12.16 9.18 11.83
CA GLU A 88 -11.91 8.81 13.23
C GLU A 88 -12.98 7.85 13.75
N ALA A 89 -14.26 8.13 13.52
CA ALA A 89 -15.35 7.24 13.88
C ALA A 89 -15.25 5.88 13.15
N ALA A 90 -14.86 5.87 11.88
CA ALA A 90 -14.63 4.63 11.13
C ALA A 90 -13.46 3.82 11.74
N SER A 91 -12.34 4.47 12.03
CA SER A 91 -11.16 3.84 12.66
C SER A 91 -11.48 3.30 14.06
N ASP A 92 -12.20 4.05 14.89
CA ASP A 92 -12.61 3.65 16.23
C ASP A 92 -13.56 2.44 16.20
N ASN A 93 -14.47 2.40 15.21
CA ASN A 93 -15.37 1.28 14.92
C ASN A 93 -14.71 0.11 14.15
N LYS A 94 -13.38 0.09 14.05
CA LYS A 94 -12.60 -1.01 13.45
C LYS A 94 -12.85 -1.22 11.95
N ALA A 95 -13.24 -0.16 11.23
CA ALA A 95 -13.25 -0.20 9.77
C ALA A 95 -11.83 -0.46 9.24
N LEU A 96 -11.74 -1.24 8.16
CA LEU A 96 -10.49 -1.43 7.43
C LEU A 96 -10.32 -0.27 6.45
N ILE A 97 -9.29 0.54 6.67
CA ILE A 97 -9.04 1.75 5.88
C ILE A 97 -7.65 1.61 5.25
N ASN A 98 -7.61 1.62 3.93
CA ASN A 98 -6.37 1.63 3.15
C ASN A 98 -6.27 2.94 2.34
N CYS A 99 -5.06 3.47 2.22
CA CYS A 99 -4.79 4.65 1.39
C CYS A 99 -3.53 4.46 0.57
N HIS A 100 -3.47 5.04 -0.63
CA HIS A 100 -2.29 5.02 -1.48
C HIS A 100 -2.17 6.34 -2.26
N ILE A 101 -0.95 6.63 -2.72
CA ILE A 101 -0.71 7.73 -3.66
C ILE A 101 -0.97 7.19 -5.07
N ARG A 102 -1.92 7.80 -5.78
CA ARG A 102 -2.24 7.41 -7.15
C ARG A 102 -1.05 7.63 -8.08
N ALA A 103 -0.65 6.60 -8.82
CA ALA A 103 0.30 6.74 -9.92
C ALA A 103 -0.37 7.47 -11.11
N PRO A 104 0.36 8.31 -11.88
CA PRO A 104 -0.15 8.93 -13.09
C PRO A 104 -0.69 7.87 -14.07
N ALA A 105 -1.84 8.16 -14.70
CA ALA A 105 -2.57 7.22 -15.55
C ALA A 105 -1.72 6.63 -16.70
N SER A 106 -0.67 7.32 -17.14
CA SER A 106 0.27 6.85 -18.16
C SER A 106 1.19 5.70 -17.71
N SER A 107 1.13 5.31 -16.45
CA SER A 107 2.02 4.31 -15.82
C SER A 107 1.29 3.04 -15.40
N VAL A 108 -0.03 3.00 -15.58
CA VAL A 108 -0.89 1.85 -15.25
C VAL A 108 -1.15 1.09 -16.54
N ARG A 109 -0.82 -0.21 -16.57
CA ARG A 109 -1.09 -1.05 -17.76
C ARG A 109 -2.61 -1.06 -18.03
N PRO A 110 -3.06 -0.68 -19.23
CA PRO A 110 -4.47 -0.71 -19.56
C PRO A 110 -4.89 -2.17 -19.76
N ASN A 111 -5.99 -2.56 -19.13
CA ASN A 111 -6.74 -3.79 -19.36
C ASN A 111 -6.22 -5.07 -18.69
N HIS A 112 -6.33 -5.16 -17.38
CA HIS A 112 -6.68 -6.41 -16.71
C HIS A 112 -7.70 -6.10 -15.61
N THR A 113 -8.93 -6.60 -15.75
CA THR A 113 -9.95 -6.58 -14.67
C THR A 113 -9.79 -7.86 -13.87
N GLY A 114 -9.08 -7.79 -12.74
CA GLY A 114 -8.95 -8.83 -11.73
C GLY A 114 -9.02 -8.21 -10.34
N PRO A 115 -9.09 -8.97 -9.24
CA PRO A 115 -9.02 -8.43 -7.88
C PRO A 115 -7.60 -7.92 -7.56
N ALA A 116 -7.47 -7.05 -6.54
CA ALA A 116 -6.15 -6.55 -6.13
C ALA A 116 -5.27 -7.70 -5.69
N LYS A 117 -3.95 -7.54 -5.89
CA LYS A 117 -2.98 -8.34 -5.14
C LYS A 117 -3.28 -8.15 -3.67
N LEU A 118 -3.14 -9.26 -2.95
CA LEU A 118 -3.46 -9.38 -1.53
C LEU A 118 -2.52 -8.50 -0.70
N MET A 119 -2.76 -7.20 -0.69
CA MET A 119 -1.79 -6.18 -0.28
C MET A 119 -0.55 -6.19 -1.19
N ASP A 120 -0.09 -5.02 -1.64
CA ASP A 120 1.13 -4.89 -2.47
C ASP A 120 2.43 -5.27 -1.71
N VAL A 121 2.40 -6.18 -0.74
CA VAL A 121 3.55 -6.60 0.06
C VAL A 121 4.49 -7.47 -0.77
N GLN A 122 5.33 -6.83 -1.59
CA GLN A 122 6.75 -7.11 -1.72
C GLN A 122 7.49 -6.10 -2.60
N GLU A 123 8.56 -5.54 -2.04
CA GLU A 123 9.52 -4.70 -2.73
C GLU A 123 10.60 -5.54 -3.42
N THR A 124 10.73 -5.25 -4.70
CA THR A 124 11.87 -5.38 -5.62
C THR A 124 13.14 -6.07 -5.10
N ALA A 125 13.43 -7.23 -5.68
CA ALA A 125 14.81 -7.66 -5.86
C ALA A 125 15.50 -6.70 -6.83
N GLY A 126 16.51 -5.97 -6.34
CA GLY A 126 17.50 -5.33 -7.20
C GLY A 126 18.44 -6.37 -7.82
N SER A 127 18.87 -6.14 -9.04
CA SER A 127 20.16 -6.63 -9.51
C SER A 127 20.70 -5.78 -10.66
N ASP A 128 21.85 -5.19 -10.40
CA ASP A 128 22.76 -4.57 -11.35
C ASP A 128 23.31 -5.56 -12.39
N ALA A 129 23.84 -4.98 -13.47
CA ALA A 129 24.34 -5.56 -14.70
C ALA A 129 25.62 -6.43 -14.59
N ALA A 130 25.81 -7.36 -15.54
CA ALA A 130 26.94 -7.38 -16.50
C ALA A 130 26.90 -8.60 -17.46
N SER A 131 27.36 -8.33 -18.69
CA SER A 131 27.68 -9.14 -19.89
C SER A 131 28.50 -10.43 -19.64
N SER A 132 28.61 -11.44 -20.52
CA SER A 132 28.91 -11.45 -21.98
C SER A 132 28.80 -12.88 -22.61
N GLU A 133 28.47 -12.95 -23.93
CA GLU A 133 28.90 -13.89 -25.03
C GLU A 133 28.98 -15.42 -24.81
N SER A 134 28.76 -16.37 -25.74
CA SER A 134 28.36 -16.52 -27.18
C SER A 134 28.20 -18.06 -27.40
N THR A 135 27.33 -18.64 -28.25
CA THR A 135 27.60 -19.04 -29.66
C THR A 135 26.62 -20.19 -30.08
N ASP A 136 25.88 -19.99 -31.19
CA ASP A 136 25.50 -20.95 -32.29
C ASP A 136 24.76 -22.29 -31.96
N LYS A 137 23.80 -22.88 -32.71
CA LYS A 137 23.32 -22.80 -34.11
C LYS A 137 22.09 -23.73 -34.25
N GLY A 138 21.11 -23.45 -35.13
CA GLY A 138 20.23 -24.52 -35.68
C GLY A 138 18.76 -24.21 -36.06
N GLN A 139 18.57 -23.67 -37.26
CA GLN A 139 17.52 -23.92 -38.28
C GLN A 139 15.99 -24.03 -37.97
N GLN A 140 15.24 -23.05 -38.54
CA GLN A 140 14.12 -23.13 -39.54
C GLN A 140 12.89 -24.03 -39.23
N VAL A 141 11.62 -23.68 -39.47
CA VAL A 141 10.91 -22.69 -40.32
C VAL A 141 9.44 -22.71 -39.89
N HIS A 142 8.72 -21.59 -39.81
CA HIS A 142 7.30 -21.46 -40.18
C HIS A 142 6.98 -19.96 -40.29
N GLN A 143 6.78 -19.45 -41.51
CA GLN A 143 6.39 -18.05 -41.75
C GLN A 143 4.93 -17.84 -41.35
N ALA A 144 4.71 -17.12 -40.25
CA ALA A 144 3.46 -16.43 -39.98
C ALA A 144 3.62 -14.96 -40.41
N PHE A 145 2.57 -14.39 -41.01
CA PHE A 145 2.50 -12.97 -41.35
C PHE A 145 2.60 -12.14 -40.06
N GLU A 146 3.79 -11.62 -39.76
CA GLU A 146 4.00 -10.68 -38.67
C GLU A 146 3.45 -9.31 -39.06
N THR A 147 2.37 -8.92 -38.37
CA THR A 147 1.98 -7.51 -38.29
C THR A 147 3.10 -6.79 -37.55
N PRO A 148 3.58 -5.60 -37.97
CA PRO A 148 4.66 -4.92 -37.26
C PRO A 148 4.24 -4.66 -35.80
N GLN A 149 4.76 -5.47 -34.88
CA GLN A 149 4.72 -5.17 -33.46
C GLN A 149 5.59 -3.92 -33.31
N GLN A 150 4.97 -2.73 -33.31
CA GLN A 150 5.65 -1.54 -32.84
C GLN A 150 6.15 -1.89 -31.44
N ALA A 151 7.48 -1.90 -31.26
CA ALA A 151 8.09 -2.08 -29.96
C ALA A 151 7.48 -1.04 -29.04
N GLU A 152 6.59 -1.49 -28.16
CA GLU A 152 6.03 -0.67 -27.11
C GLU A 152 7.23 -0.34 -26.23
N VAL A 153 7.72 0.90 -26.33
CA VAL A 153 8.77 1.40 -25.45
C VAL A 153 8.19 1.26 -24.04
N GLU A 154 8.59 0.23 -23.30
CA GLU A 154 8.20 0.01 -21.91
C GLU A 154 8.54 1.29 -21.15
N ARG A 155 7.53 2.12 -20.90
CA ARG A 155 7.70 3.30 -20.07
C ARG A 155 7.90 2.80 -18.64
N PRO A 156 8.95 3.22 -17.95
CA PRO A 156 9.20 2.76 -16.59
C PRO A 156 7.99 3.12 -15.73
N SER A 157 7.39 2.10 -15.11
CA SER A 157 6.31 2.31 -14.14
C SER A 157 6.85 3.13 -12.98
N VAL A 158 6.13 4.17 -12.58
CA VAL A 158 6.46 4.96 -11.38
C VAL A 158 5.92 4.32 -10.10
N VAL A 159 5.14 3.24 -10.20
CA VAL A 159 4.68 2.47 -9.04
C VAL A 159 5.91 1.85 -8.35
N GLY A 160 5.96 1.96 -7.02
CA GLY A 160 7.11 1.51 -6.21
C GLY A 160 8.24 2.54 -6.10
N SER A 161 8.18 3.65 -6.84
CA SER A 161 9.15 4.74 -6.70
C SER A 161 8.89 5.59 -5.45
N GLN A 162 9.96 6.19 -4.91
CA GLN A 162 9.87 7.08 -3.76
C GLN A 162 9.13 8.37 -4.14
N GLY A 163 8.01 8.59 -3.45
CA GLY A 163 7.24 9.82 -3.46
C GLY A 163 7.64 10.79 -2.34
N PRO A 164 6.78 11.79 -2.04
CA PRO A 164 7.07 12.83 -1.07
C PRO A 164 7.30 12.27 0.34
N ASN A 165 8.30 12.81 1.04
CA ASN A 165 8.59 12.52 2.44
C ASN A 165 8.74 11.01 2.75
N GLY A 166 9.34 10.23 1.84
CA GLY A 166 9.60 8.80 2.08
C GLY A 166 8.44 7.87 1.76
N LEU A 167 7.24 8.39 1.46
CA LEU A 167 6.12 7.58 0.97
C LEU A 167 6.44 7.00 -0.41
N VAL A 168 5.72 5.95 -0.81
CA VAL A 168 5.93 5.22 -2.07
C VAL A 168 4.70 5.34 -2.95
N ILE A 169 4.89 5.65 -4.24
CA ILE A 169 3.81 5.86 -5.20
C ILE A 169 3.18 4.51 -5.56
N GLY A 170 1.85 4.45 -5.57
CA GLY A 170 1.06 3.25 -5.86
C GLY A 170 0.97 2.27 -4.68
N GLN A 171 1.73 2.49 -3.62
CA GLN A 171 1.79 1.60 -2.46
C GLN A 171 0.63 1.84 -1.48
N GLY A 172 -0.02 0.76 -1.06
CA GLY A 172 -1.13 0.80 -0.09
C GLY A 172 -0.67 0.79 1.37
N TYR A 173 -1.00 1.84 2.12
CA TYR A 173 -0.78 1.97 3.56
C TYR A 173 -2.08 1.70 4.31
N ASN A 174 -1.99 1.08 5.49
CA ASN A 174 -3.15 0.87 6.34
C ASN A 174 -3.28 2.03 7.33
N VAL A 175 -4.46 2.64 7.43
CA VAL A 175 -4.72 3.67 8.44
C VAL A 175 -5.05 2.96 9.76
N THR A 176 -4.19 3.13 10.77
CA THR A 176 -4.36 2.48 12.08
C THR A 176 -4.98 3.39 13.13
N MET A 177 -4.94 4.71 12.92
CA MET A 177 -5.54 5.70 13.80
C MET A 177 -5.77 7.02 13.06
N VAL A 178 -6.85 7.71 13.41
CA VAL A 178 -7.11 9.09 12.98
C VAL A 178 -7.47 9.91 14.21
N LYS A 179 -6.91 11.12 14.30
CA LYS A 179 -7.20 12.06 15.39
C LYS A 179 -7.38 13.48 14.85
N PHE A 180 -8.52 14.09 15.16
CA PHE A 180 -8.73 15.53 15.05
C PHE A 180 -8.70 16.17 16.45
N VAL A 181 -7.68 16.97 16.73
CA VAL A 181 -7.44 17.49 18.09
C VAL A 181 -7.52 19.00 18.10
N GLU A 182 -8.42 19.56 18.91
CA GLU A 182 -8.42 20.98 19.26
C GLU A 182 -7.31 21.25 20.30
N VAL A 183 -6.32 22.05 19.91
CA VAL A 183 -5.16 22.36 20.76
C VAL A 183 -5.56 23.40 21.79
N LYS A 184 -5.36 23.09 23.07
CA LYS A 184 -5.57 24.04 24.18
C LYS A 184 -4.82 25.35 23.91
N LYS A 185 -5.46 26.50 24.15
CA LYS A 185 -4.88 27.84 23.91
C LYS A 185 -3.45 28.00 24.46
N SER A 186 -3.17 27.45 25.64
CA SER A 186 -1.84 27.50 26.27
C SER A 186 -0.74 26.74 25.51
N LEU A 187 -1.10 25.79 24.65
CA LEU A 187 -0.18 24.96 23.87
C LEU A 187 -0.09 25.37 22.40
N GLN A 188 -1.01 26.22 21.91
CA GLN A 188 -1.05 26.62 20.50
C GLN A 188 0.23 27.30 20.04
N SER A 189 0.87 28.12 20.89
CA SER A 189 2.16 28.74 20.55
C SER A 189 3.30 27.73 20.43
N ALA A 190 3.27 26.64 21.22
CA ALA A 190 4.29 25.60 21.17
C ALA A 190 4.09 24.65 19.98
N VAL A 191 2.83 24.29 19.70
CA VAL A 191 2.44 23.40 18.59
C VAL A 191 2.46 24.14 17.24
N GLY A 192 2.25 25.45 17.23
CA GLY A 192 2.14 26.27 16.03
C GLY A 192 0.79 26.16 15.32
N ALA A 193 -0.22 25.56 15.96
CA ALA A 193 -1.55 25.38 15.38
C ALA A 193 -2.65 25.38 16.44
N ALA A 194 -3.85 25.84 16.06
CA ALA A 194 -5.06 25.75 16.88
C ALA A 194 -5.69 24.36 16.84
N THR A 195 -5.47 23.62 15.75
CA THR A 195 -5.98 22.26 15.54
C THR A 195 -4.88 21.38 14.95
N LEU A 196 -4.83 20.13 15.40
CA LEU A 196 -3.99 19.08 14.82
C LEU A 196 -4.86 18.05 14.12
N ARG A 197 -4.35 17.59 12.97
CA ARG A 197 -4.98 16.59 12.12
C ARG A 197 -3.95 15.51 11.89
N LEU A 198 -4.08 14.41 12.61
CA LEU A 198 -3.10 13.33 12.61
C LEU A 198 -3.75 12.07 12.04
N VAL A 199 -3.03 11.42 11.13
CA VAL A 199 -3.37 10.10 10.59
C VAL A 199 -2.15 9.25 10.81
N ARG A 200 -2.32 8.12 11.48
CA ARG A 200 -1.25 7.15 11.66
C ARG A 200 -1.39 6.06 10.60
N LEU A 201 -0.31 5.84 9.87
CA LEU A 201 -0.24 4.86 8.80
C LEU A 201 0.66 3.71 9.23
N TYR A 202 0.32 2.51 8.80
CA TYR A 202 1.18 1.34 8.88
C TYR A 202 1.68 0.97 7.49
N ASN A 203 3.00 0.86 7.38
CA ASN A 203 3.70 0.37 6.21
C ASN A 203 4.09 -1.09 6.43
N PRO A 204 3.45 -2.07 5.75
CA PRO A 204 3.84 -3.48 5.87
C PRO A 204 5.21 -3.82 5.26
N TRP A 205 5.93 -2.86 4.67
CA TRP A 205 7.24 -3.04 4.06
C TRP A 205 8.36 -2.48 4.96
N PRO A 206 9.43 -3.25 5.22
CA PRO A 206 10.55 -2.78 6.04
C PRO A 206 11.26 -1.56 5.46
N GLY A 207 11.69 -0.63 6.32
CA GLY A 207 12.73 0.35 5.98
C GLY A 207 12.29 1.58 5.19
N LYS A 208 10.99 1.80 5.00
CA LYS A 208 10.45 3.04 4.40
C LYS A 208 9.37 3.62 5.28
N GLU A 209 9.70 4.72 5.96
CA GLU A 209 8.77 5.43 6.82
C GLU A 209 8.66 6.89 6.39
N TYR A 210 7.57 7.54 6.79
CA TYR A 210 7.38 8.95 6.54
C TYR A 210 8.44 9.79 7.25
N THR A 211 9.00 10.77 6.56
CA THR A 211 10.10 11.61 7.06
C THR A 211 9.71 13.08 7.24
N GLY A 212 8.43 13.41 7.06
CA GLY A 212 7.93 14.77 7.18
C GLY A 212 7.60 15.19 8.62
N PRO A 213 6.88 16.32 8.80
CA PRO A 213 6.38 16.75 10.11
C PRO A 213 5.55 15.68 10.79
N TRP A 214 5.82 15.40 12.07
CA TRP A 214 5.22 14.31 12.85
C TRP A 214 5.73 12.90 12.54
N SER A 215 6.80 12.74 11.75
CA SER A 215 7.55 11.46 11.69
C SER A 215 8.21 11.09 13.02
N ASP A 216 8.66 9.86 13.20
CA ASP A 216 9.30 9.38 14.44
C ASP A 216 10.46 10.25 14.95
N SER A 217 11.24 10.82 14.02
CA SER A 217 12.39 11.69 14.35
C SER A 217 12.05 13.19 14.37
N SER A 218 10.79 13.54 14.15
CA SER A 218 10.31 14.92 14.03
C SER A 218 10.47 15.71 15.33
N LYS A 219 10.92 16.97 15.19
CA LYS A 219 11.06 17.89 16.33
C LYS A 219 9.71 18.32 16.89
N GLU A 220 8.65 18.22 16.11
CA GLU A 220 7.27 18.60 16.44
C GLU A 220 6.77 17.82 17.67
N TRP A 221 7.20 16.57 17.85
CA TRP A 221 6.88 15.78 19.04
C TRP A 221 7.41 16.36 20.35
N LYS A 222 8.49 17.14 20.29
CA LYS A 222 9.14 17.75 21.45
C LYS A 222 8.41 19.02 21.93
N SER A 223 7.41 19.50 21.19
CA SER A 223 6.67 20.73 21.52
C SER A 223 5.81 20.60 22.77
N ILE A 224 5.30 19.40 23.08
CA ILE A 224 4.48 19.13 24.26
C ILE A 224 4.88 17.78 24.90
N SER A 225 4.56 17.61 26.19
CA SER A 225 4.93 16.41 26.94
C SER A 225 4.16 15.16 26.47
N ALA A 226 4.77 13.98 26.63
CA ALA A 226 4.12 12.68 26.34
C ALA A 226 2.79 12.48 27.09
N SER A 227 2.66 13.03 28.31
CA SER A 227 1.39 12.99 29.05
C SER A 227 0.30 13.82 28.37
N GLU A 228 0.62 14.99 27.84
CA GLU A 228 -0.36 15.78 27.09
C GLU A 228 -0.72 15.10 25.76
N TRP A 229 0.24 14.46 25.08
CA TRP A 229 -0.05 13.62 23.91
C TRP A 229 -0.99 12.46 24.25
N GLY A 230 -0.75 11.76 25.36
CA GLY A 230 -1.62 10.69 25.84
C GLY A 230 -3.03 11.17 26.15
N LYS A 231 -3.19 12.37 26.73
CA LYS A 231 -4.51 12.99 26.95
C LYS A 231 -5.25 13.34 25.64
N MET A 232 -4.50 13.58 24.56
CA MET A 232 -5.04 13.79 23.22
C MET A 232 -5.32 12.47 22.48
N GLY A 233 -5.09 11.32 23.13
CA GLY A 233 -5.31 10.00 22.54
C GLY A 233 -4.25 9.58 21.51
N VAL A 234 -3.13 10.30 21.43
CA VAL A 234 -2.01 9.97 20.55
C VAL A 234 -1.14 8.92 21.24
N LYS A 235 -0.94 7.80 20.56
CA LYS A 235 -0.09 6.69 21.03
C LYS A 235 1.09 6.51 20.09
N PHE A 236 2.28 6.36 20.67
CA PHE A 236 3.50 6.00 19.98
C PHE A 236 3.69 4.50 20.13
N ASP A 237 3.61 3.72 19.04
CA ASP A 237 3.85 2.29 19.10
C ASP A 237 4.13 1.68 17.73
N LYS A 238 4.87 0.56 17.75
CA LYS A 238 5.26 -0.40 16.69
C LYS A 238 6.04 0.12 15.47
N GLU A 239 7.12 -0.62 15.17
CA GLU A 239 7.92 -0.52 13.95
C GLU A 239 7.03 -0.62 12.68
N GLY A 240 7.23 0.30 11.74
CA GLY A 240 6.42 0.43 10.53
C GLY A 240 5.14 1.26 10.68
N GLU A 241 4.79 1.74 11.87
CA GLU A 241 3.75 2.78 12.05
C GLU A 241 4.38 4.18 12.16
N PHE A 242 3.79 5.18 11.50
CA PHE A 242 4.23 6.59 11.54
C PHE A 242 3.06 7.57 11.43
#